data_AF-S4NUZ4-F1
#
_entry.id   AF-S4NUZ4-F1
#
_cell.length_a   1.000
_cell.length_b   1.000
_cell.length_c   1.000
_cell.angle_alpha   90.00
_cell.angle_beta   90.00
_cell.angle_gamma   90.00
#
_symmetry.space_group_name_H-M   'P 1'
#
loop_
_entity.id
_entity.type
_entity.pdbx_description
1 polymer ?
#
loop_
_entity_poly.entity_id
_entity_poly.type
_entity_poly.pdbx_seq_one_letter_code
_entity_poly.pdbx_strand_id
1 'polypeptide(L)'
;MVYLAGKGDGNIRYYEVVDEPPYVHFLNQFLSGNPQRGLGFMPKRGVNTSICEVFRFYKLHTSRGLCEPISMIVPRKSDCFQEDLYPDTAAPQPAISSRDWLSGI
;
A
#
# COMPACT_ATOMS: atom_id res chain seq x y z
N MET A 1 2.71 -8.44 -1.14
CA MET A 1 3.46 -7.18 -1.25
C MET A 1 3.68 -6.57 0.11
N VAL A 2 4.93 -6.25 0.45
CA VAL A 2 5.31 -5.56 1.69
C VAL A 2 6.10 -4.31 1.32
N TYR A 3 5.76 -3.17 1.91
CA TYR A 3 6.46 -1.90 1.72
C TYR A 3 7.21 -1.52 2.99
N LEU A 4 8.46 -1.10 2.85
CA LEU A 4 9.34 -0.69 3.94
C LEU A 4 9.84 0.73 3.70
N ALA A 5 9.61 1.60 4.69
CA ALA A 5 10.12 2.96 4.70
C ALA A 5 10.15 3.49 6.14
N GLY A 6 11.20 4.24 6.48
CA GLY A 6 11.42 4.83 7.81
C GLY A 6 11.33 6.34 7.82
N LYS A 7 11.13 6.94 9.00
CA LYS A 7 11.27 8.40 9.14
C LYS A 7 12.72 8.79 8.88
N GLY A 8 12.93 9.86 8.13
CA GLY A 8 14.25 10.29 7.66
C GLY A 8 14.66 9.70 6.31
N ASP A 9 14.02 8.62 5.86
CA ASP A 9 14.33 8.02 4.57
C ASP A 9 13.78 8.85 3.41
N GLY A 10 14.51 8.85 2.29
CA GLY A 10 14.03 9.39 1.02
C GLY A 10 13.31 8.35 0.16
N ASN A 11 13.45 7.07 0.46
CA ASN A 11 12.99 5.97 -0.37
C ASN A 11 11.88 5.13 0.30
N ILE A 12 11.17 4.34 -0.53
CA ILE A 12 10.21 3.33 -0.09
C ILE A 12 10.58 2.05 -0.85
N ARG A 13 11.08 1.04 -0.14
CA ARG A 13 11.43 -0.27 -0.72
C ARG A 13 10.22 -1.18 -0.69
N TYR A 14 10.09 -2.08 -1.66
CA TYR A 14 9.01 -3.04 -1.65
C TYR A 14 9.42 -4.42 -2.15
N TYR A 15 8.75 -5.39 -1.55
CA TYR A 15 9.08 -6.80 -1.62
C TYR A 15 7.82 -7.60 -1.93
N GLU A 16 8.01 -8.71 -2.62
CA GLU A 16 7.02 -9.76 -2.75
C GLU A 16 7.30 -10.87 -1.74
N VAL A 17 6.23 -11.46 -1.19
CA VAL A 17 6.33 -12.57 -0.26
C VAL A 17 5.56 -13.73 -0.88
N VAL A 18 6.24 -14.87 -1.03
CA VAL A 18 5.75 -16.09 -1.67
C VAL A 18 6.13 -17.31 -0.84
N ASP A 19 5.48 -18.45 -1.09
CA ASP A 19 5.68 -19.69 -0.35
C ASP A 19 6.85 -20.56 -0.88
N GLU A 20 7.70 -19.99 -1.74
CA GLU A 20 8.89 -20.63 -2.31
C GLU A 20 10.18 -19.92 -1.89
N PRO A 21 11.31 -20.64 -1.63
CA PRO A 21 12.58 -20.00 -1.31
C PRO A 21 13.05 -19.01 -2.40
N PRO A 22 13.64 -17.85 -2.06
CA PRO A 22 13.99 -17.34 -0.73
C PRO A 22 12.85 -16.67 0.05
N TYR A 23 11.59 -16.87 -0.35
CA TYR A 23 10.34 -16.42 0.28
C TYR A 23 10.07 -14.92 0.19
N VAL A 24 11.10 -14.09 0.34
CA VAL A 24 11.00 -12.62 0.30
C VAL A 24 11.86 -12.11 -0.84
N HIS A 25 11.22 -11.60 -1.88
CA HIS A 25 11.86 -11.14 -3.10
C HIS A 25 11.84 -9.61 -3.13
N PHE A 26 13.02 -8.99 -3.20
CA PHE A 26 13.09 -7.56 -3.47
C PHE A 26 12.59 -7.29 -4.89
N LEU A 27 11.63 -6.38 -5.02
CA LEU A 27 11.12 -5.98 -6.32
C LEU A 27 11.82 -4.71 -6.80
N ASN A 28 11.61 -3.60 -6.08
CA ASN A 28 12.21 -2.31 -6.42
C ASN A 28 12.04 -1.31 -5.25
N GLN A 29 12.41 -0.06 -5.48
CA GLN A 29 12.22 1.04 -4.56
C GLN A 29 11.78 2.32 -5.27
N PHE A 30 10.87 3.05 -4.64
CA PHE A 30 10.64 4.45 -4.97
C PHE A 30 11.75 5.30 -4.36
N LEU A 31 12.31 6.23 -5.13
CA LEU A 31 13.40 7.12 -4.71
C LEU A 31 12.94 8.57 -4.76
N SER A 32 13.21 9.31 -3.71
CA SER A 32 12.99 10.76 -3.63
C SER A 32 14.14 11.41 -2.88
N GLY A 33 14.58 12.58 -3.35
CA GLY A 33 15.66 13.34 -2.70
C GLY A 33 15.27 13.98 -1.37
N ASN A 34 13.98 13.97 -1.00
CA ASN A 34 13.49 14.59 0.22
C ASN A 34 13.20 13.53 1.30
N PRO A 35 13.69 13.71 2.53
CA PRO A 35 13.39 12.80 3.63
C PRO A 35 11.92 12.93 4.06
N GLN A 36 11.31 11.81 4.46
CA GLN A 36 9.96 11.77 4.99
C GLN A 36 9.92 11.93 6.51
N ARG A 37 9.02 12.78 7.01
CA ARG A 37 8.70 12.92 8.45
C ARG A 37 7.70 11.85 8.91
N GLY A 38 6.89 11.33 8.00
CA GLY A 38 5.92 10.27 8.23
C GLY A 38 5.27 9.81 6.95
N LEU A 39 4.58 8.67 7.04
CA LEU A 39 3.80 8.09 5.95
C LEU A 39 2.42 7.71 6.46
N GLY A 40 1.39 8.18 5.76
CA GLY A 40 0.07 7.56 5.77
C GLY A 40 -0.10 6.65 4.56
N PHE A 41 -1.18 5.86 4.55
CA PHE A 41 -1.54 5.06 3.39
C PHE A 41 -3.06 5.03 3.18
N MET A 42 -3.45 4.85 1.92
CA MET A 42 -4.85 4.73 1.51
C MET A 42 -5.35 3.29 1.70
N PRO A 43 -6.50 3.05 2.36
CA PRO A 43 -7.17 1.75 2.32
C PRO A 43 -7.52 1.33 0.89
N LYS A 44 -7.60 0.02 0.62
CA LYS A 44 -7.87 -0.51 -0.73
C LYS A 44 -9.11 0.09 -1.40
N ARG A 45 -10.17 0.38 -0.64
CA ARG A 45 -11.40 1.01 -1.16
C ARG A 45 -11.21 2.41 -1.75
N GLY A 46 -10.10 3.10 -1.47
CA GLY A 46 -9.83 4.46 -1.97
C GLY A 46 -8.71 4.57 -3.00
N VAL A 47 -8.18 3.43 -3.49
CA VAL A 47 -7.22 3.42 -4.61
C VAL A 47 -7.95 3.60 -5.94
N ASN A 48 -7.28 4.15 -6.93
CA ASN A 48 -7.83 4.33 -8.26
C ASN A 48 -7.58 3.10 -9.14
N THR A 49 -8.61 2.26 -9.26
CA THR A 49 -8.55 1.01 -10.03
C THR A 49 -8.43 1.22 -11.54
N SER A 50 -8.90 2.35 -12.06
CA SER A 50 -8.83 2.67 -13.49
C SER A 50 -7.41 2.84 -14.02
N ILE A 51 -6.46 3.20 -13.15
CA ILE A 51 -5.05 3.39 -13.51
C ILE A 51 -4.15 2.27 -12.95
N CYS A 52 -4.74 1.15 -12.54
CA CYS A 52 -4.01 0.05 -11.91
C CYS A 52 -3.20 0.47 -10.66
N GLU A 53 -3.69 1.46 -9.89
CA GLU A 53 -3.10 1.81 -8.60
C GLU A 53 -3.38 0.70 -7.59
N VAL A 54 -2.33 0.07 -7.08
CA VAL A 54 -2.44 -1.02 -6.10
C VAL A 54 -2.19 -0.55 -4.67
N PHE A 55 -1.52 0.59 -4.50
CA PHE A 55 -1.26 1.18 -3.18
C PHE A 55 -1.04 2.69 -3.32
N ARG A 56 -1.42 3.48 -2.32
CA ARG A 56 -1.11 4.92 -2.28
C ARG A 56 -0.58 5.31 -0.92
N PHE A 57 0.60 5.91 -0.88
CA PHE A 57 1.15 6.55 0.31
C PHE A 57 0.79 8.03 0.34
N TYR A 58 0.77 8.58 1.54
CA TYR A 58 0.72 10.01 1.82
C TYR A 58 2.02 10.39 2.55
N LYS A 59 3.02 10.83 1.78
CA LYS A 59 4.35 11.17 2.27
C LYS A 59 4.35 12.58 2.83
N LEU A 60 4.62 12.69 4.13
CA LEU A 60 4.83 13.98 4.77
C LEU A 60 6.29 14.38 4.63
N HIS A 61 6.57 15.49 3.95
CA HIS A 61 7.93 15.99 3.77
C HIS A 61 8.46 16.62 5.06
N THR A 62 9.75 16.44 5.34
CA THR A 62 10.38 17.03 6.54
C THR A 62 10.68 18.52 6.36
N SER A 63 11.10 18.91 5.16
CA SER A 63 11.59 20.26 4.82
C SER A 63 10.50 21.21 4.36
N ARG A 64 9.37 20.68 3.89
CA ARG A 64 8.23 21.44 3.39
C ARG A 64 6.99 20.92 4.12
N GLY A 65 6.09 21.81 4.56
CA GLY A 65 4.80 21.45 5.16
C GLY A 65 3.83 20.85 4.13
N LEU A 66 4.29 19.84 3.39
CA LEU A 66 3.66 19.26 2.21
C LEU A 66 3.38 17.78 2.48
N CYS A 67 2.15 17.38 2.20
CA CYS A 67 1.74 15.99 2.09
C CYS A 67 1.65 15.63 0.61
N GLU A 68 2.51 14.74 0.14
CA GLU A 68 2.58 14.30 -1.24
C GLU A 68 1.98 12.89 -1.39
N PRO A 69 0.96 12.69 -2.24
CA PRO A 69 0.47 11.35 -2.56
C PRO A 69 1.45 10.62 -3.48
N ILE A 70 1.84 9.40 -3.12
CA ILE A 70 2.70 8.52 -3.94
C ILE A 70 1.91 7.28 -4.32
N SER A 71 1.56 7.17 -5.61
CA SER A 71 0.84 6.03 -6.18
C SER A 71 1.79 4.93 -6.60
N MET A 72 1.53 3.71 -6.14
CA MET A 72 2.19 2.48 -6.60
C MET A 72 1.27 1.86 -7.65
N ILE A 73 1.74 1.85 -8.90
CA ILE A 73 0.96 1.44 -10.06
C ILE A 73 1.58 0.19 -10.67
N VAL A 74 0.75 -0.81 -10.97
CA VAL A 74 1.16 -1.95 -11.80
C VAL A 74 0.91 -1.57 -13.26
N PRO A 75 1.95 -1.48 -14.11
CA PRO A 75 1.77 -1.07 -15.49
C PRO A 75 1.02 -2.15 -16.27
N ARG A 76 -0.18 -1.84 -16.75
CA ARG A 76 -1.00 -2.69 -17.63
C ARG A 76 -1.37 -1.92 -18.90
N LYS A 77 -1.51 -2.65 -20.01
CA LYS A 77 -1.94 -2.10 -21.32
C LYS A 77 -3.41 -2.44 -21.58
N SER A 78 -4.29 -2.07 -20.66
CA SER A 78 -5.73 -2.33 -20.77
C SER A 78 -6.49 -1.32 -19.93
N ASP A 79 -7.59 -0.82 -20.49
CA ASP A 79 -8.54 0.05 -19.78
C ASP A 79 -9.62 -0.77 -19.04
N CYS A 80 -9.56 -2.10 -19.13
CA CYS A 80 -10.46 -2.99 -18.42
C CYS A 80 -10.07 -3.09 -16.94
N PHE A 81 -11.07 -3.33 -16.09
CA PHE A 81 -10.84 -3.67 -14.69
C PHE A 81 -9.98 -4.92 -14.56
N GLN A 82 -8.95 -4.86 -13.71
CA GLN A 82 -7.97 -5.94 -13.52
C GLN A 82 -8.31 -6.74 -12.25
N GLU A 83 -9.19 -7.72 -12.38
CA GLU A 83 -9.66 -8.54 -11.24
C GLU A 83 -8.51 -9.23 -10.48
N ASP A 84 -7.45 -9.60 -11.19
CA ASP A 84 -6.25 -10.23 -10.60
C ASP A 84 -5.48 -9.29 -9.66
N LEU A 85 -5.54 -7.97 -9.89
CA LEU A 85 -4.95 -6.96 -9.01
C LEU A 85 -5.87 -6.57 -7.85
N TYR A 86 -7.17 -6.83 -7.99
CA TYR A 86 -8.22 -6.36 -7.10
C TYR A 86 -9.14 -7.48 -6.64
N PRO A 87 -8.62 -8.47 -5.88
CA PRO A 87 -9.48 -9.44 -5.23
C PRO A 87 -10.41 -8.75 -4.22
N ASP A 88 -11.46 -9.46 -3.78
CA ASP A 88 -12.36 -9.01 -2.73
C ASP A 88 -11.58 -8.51 -1.52
N THR A 89 -11.96 -7.32 -1.02
CA THR A 89 -11.25 -6.63 0.05
C THR A 89 -12.16 -6.38 1.25
N ALA A 90 -11.57 -6.13 2.41
CA ALA A 90 -12.30 -5.91 3.65
C ALA A 90 -13.33 -4.77 3.52
N ALA A 91 -14.57 -5.11 3.82
CA ALA A 91 -15.69 -4.18 3.84
C ALA A 91 -15.58 -3.18 5.01
N PRO A 92 -16.29 -2.03 4.97
CA PRO A 92 -16.42 -1.14 6.12
C PRO A 92 -17.33 -1.70 7.23
N GLN A 93 -17.84 -2.91 7.08
CA GLN A 93 -18.74 -3.56 8.01
C GLN A 93 -17.96 -4.48 8.96
N PRO A 94 -18.18 -4.41 10.28
CA PRO A 94 -17.58 -5.35 11.21
C PRO A 94 -18.10 -6.76 10.92
N ALA A 95 -17.20 -7.75 10.90
CA ALA A 95 -17.57 -9.15 10.68
C ALA A 95 -18.40 -9.72 11.83
N ILE A 96 -18.18 -9.23 13.04
CA ILE A 96 -18.82 -9.73 14.26
C ILE A 96 -18.98 -8.59 15.29
N SER A 97 -19.92 -8.75 16.22
CA SER A 97 -20.09 -7.81 17.32
C SER A 97 -18.94 -7.89 18.33
N SER A 98 -18.73 -6.81 19.09
CA SER A 98 -17.71 -6.81 20.16
C SER A 98 -17.99 -7.84 21.25
N ARG A 99 -19.27 -8.13 21.54
CA ARG A 99 -19.66 -9.13 22.54
C ARG A 99 -19.25 -10.53 22.09
N ASP A 100 -19.57 -10.90 20.87
CA ASP A 100 -19.35 -12.28 20.40
C ASP A 100 -17.85 -12.57 20.29
N TRP A 101 -17.07 -11.60 19.77
CA TRP A 101 -15.60 -11.69 19.73
C TRP A 101 -15.00 -11.91 21.13
N LEU A 102 -15.46 -11.16 22.14
CA LEU A 102 -15.01 -11.32 23.53
C LEU A 102 -15.41 -12.69 24.12
N SER A 103 -16.53 -13.27 23.67
CA SER A 103 -16.97 -14.60 24.11
C SER A 103 -16.30 -15.76 23.35
N GLY A 104 -15.44 -15.48 22.37
CA GLY A 104 -14.80 -16.50 21.54
C GLY A 104 -15.76 -17.17 20.54
N ILE A 105 -16.86 -16.50 20.21
CA ILE A 105 -17.81 -16.87 19.15
C ILE A 105 -17.41 -16.16 17.86
#